data_AF-A0A3M1SVB4-F1
#
_entry.id   AF-A0A3M1SVB4-F1
#
_cell.length_a   1.000
_cell.length_b   1.000
_cell.length_c   1.000
_cell.angle_alpha   90.00
_cell.angle_beta   90.00
_cell.angle_gamma   90.00
#
_symmetry.space_group_name_H-M   'P 1'
#
loop_
_entity.id
_entity.type
_entity.pdbx_description
1 polymer ?
#
loop_
_entity_poly.entity_id
_entity_poly.type
_entity_poly.pdbx_seq_one_letter_code
_entity_poly.pdbx_strand_id
1 'polypeptide(L)'
;MPEPSAHRCPYCHEDVAARAADRATCLLCGADHHAECFAENRGCAATACRHPQASLWGRALDHEAVGALAAQPGALERARASALGGQGLFARWVAALGLALGGALLFVAIASALSERPQILLDAALAGACVGLGLSAFLFRRQAEEDLPLRAPREPELHFDPIFGTWTRRFLPGLPPSGPGDELARSVGRAAPPNHPLPGGEGPTACPDCSGSLEPEEPLAFCYHCGGSLVDPQGRWRKVVA
;
A
#
# COMPACT_ATOMS: atom_id res chain seq x y z
N MET A 1 -18.57 15.46 -27.91
CA MET A 1 -17.43 15.05 -27.06
C MET A 1 -17.80 13.72 -26.44
N PRO A 2 -16.96 12.68 -26.51
CA PRO A 2 -17.26 11.41 -25.85
C PRO A 2 -17.35 11.65 -24.34
N GLU A 3 -18.41 11.14 -23.71
CA GLU A 3 -18.50 11.14 -22.26
C GLU A 3 -17.36 10.29 -21.68
N PRO A 4 -16.70 10.73 -20.59
CA PRO A 4 -15.68 9.92 -19.94
C PRO A 4 -16.28 8.56 -19.58
N SER A 5 -15.55 7.49 -19.91
CA SER A 5 -15.97 6.11 -19.64
C SER A 5 -16.40 5.96 -18.19
N ALA A 6 -17.66 5.59 -17.96
CA ALA A 6 -18.18 5.35 -16.63
C ALA A 6 -17.36 4.21 -15.97
N HIS A 7 -16.94 4.44 -14.72
CA HIS A 7 -16.22 3.43 -13.94
C HIS A 7 -17.24 2.51 -13.25
N ARG A 8 -17.04 1.20 -13.24
CA ARG A 8 -17.94 0.25 -12.56
C ARG A 8 -17.59 0.08 -11.09
N CYS A 9 -18.60 0.15 -10.23
CA CYS A 9 -18.46 -0.10 -8.80
C CYS A 9 -18.07 -1.58 -8.56
N PRO A 10 -16.97 -1.87 -7.85
CA PRO A 10 -16.55 -3.24 -7.56
C PRO A 10 -17.50 -4.10 -6.71
N TYR A 11 -18.55 -3.50 -6.12
CA TYR A 11 -19.53 -4.21 -5.28
C TYR A 11 -20.78 -4.60 -6.06
N CYS A 12 -21.49 -3.61 -6.62
CA CYS A 12 -22.73 -3.86 -7.35
C CYS A 12 -22.50 -4.09 -8.85
N HIS A 13 -21.29 -3.84 -9.37
CA HIS A 13 -20.93 -3.93 -10.78
C HIS A 13 -21.70 -3.00 -11.73
N GLU A 14 -22.44 -2.04 -11.17
CA GLU A 14 -23.12 -0.97 -11.90
C GLU A 14 -22.19 0.23 -12.15
N ASP A 15 -22.53 1.03 -13.15
CA ASP A 15 -21.77 2.20 -13.54
C ASP A 15 -21.91 3.32 -12.49
N VAL A 16 -20.78 3.89 -12.08
CA VAL A 16 -20.71 5.07 -11.22
C VAL A 16 -20.63 6.30 -12.12
N ALA A 17 -21.69 7.10 -12.12
CA ALA A 17 -21.71 8.32 -12.92
C ALA A 17 -20.61 9.29 -12.46
N ALA A 18 -19.83 9.81 -13.41
CA ALA A 18 -18.58 10.53 -13.13
C ALA A 18 -18.72 11.77 -12.23
N ARG A 19 -19.92 12.38 -12.19
CA ARG A 19 -20.24 13.59 -11.40
C ARG A 19 -21.37 13.37 -10.38
N ALA A 20 -21.66 12.13 -10.05
CA ALA A 20 -22.78 11.83 -9.17
C ALA A 20 -22.43 12.13 -7.71
N ALA A 21 -23.38 12.71 -6.96
CA ALA A 21 -23.18 13.10 -5.56
C ALA A 21 -22.99 11.88 -4.64
N ASP A 22 -23.42 10.72 -5.11
CA ASP A 22 -23.28 9.39 -4.50
C ASP A 22 -21.99 8.69 -4.93
N ARG A 23 -20.98 9.39 -5.45
CA ARG A 23 -19.66 8.80 -5.75
C ARG A 23 -18.74 8.86 -4.53
N ALA A 24 -18.18 7.72 -4.14
CA ALA A 24 -17.08 7.60 -3.20
C ALA A 24 -15.84 7.03 -3.89
N THR A 25 -14.67 7.61 -3.65
CA THR A 25 -13.40 7.14 -4.23
C THR A 25 -12.50 6.58 -3.12
N CYS A 26 -12.00 5.36 -3.31
CA CYS A 26 -11.05 4.76 -2.37
C CYS A 26 -9.73 5.56 -2.35
N LEU A 27 -9.33 6.07 -1.19
CA LEU A 27 -8.10 6.85 -1.03
C LEU A 27 -6.81 6.04 -1.21
N LEU A 28 -6.88 4.70 -1.27
CA LEU A 28 -5.72 3.82 -1.40
C LEU A 28 -5.50 3.34 -2.84
N CYS A 29 -6.56 2.89 -3.52
CA CYS A 29 -6.45 2.37 -4.89
C CYS A 29 -7.07 3.29 -5.95
N GLY A 30 -7.81 4.33 -5.57
CA GLY A 30 -8.47 5.25 -6.50
C GLY A 30 -9.73 4.69 -7.16
N ALA A 31 -10.19 3.48 -6.79
CA ALA A 31 -11.42 2.90 -7.35
C ALA A 31 -12.65 3.70 -6.93
N ASP A 32 -13.58 3.87 -7.86
CA ASP A 32 -14.87 4.52 -7.63
C ASP A 32 -15.93 3.51 -7.18
N HIS A 33 -16.77 3.95 -6.25
CA HIS A 33 -17.88 3.22 -5.66
C HIS A 33 -19.09 4.12 -5.56
N HIS A 34 -20.29 3.53 -5.53
CA HIS A 34 -21.44 4.22 -4.95
C HIS A 34 -21.20 4.41 -3.45
N ALA A 35 -21.56 5.57 -2.92
CA ALA A 35 -21.33 5.98 -1.55
C ALA A 35 -22.01 5.01 -0.57
N GLU A 36 -23.21 4.53 -0.94
CA GLU A 36 -23.93 3.51 -0.18
C GLU A 36 -23.16 2.18 -0.14
N CYS A 37 -22.72 1.65 -1.29
CA CYS A 37 -21.95 0.41 -1.33
C CYS A 37 -20.63 0.52 -0.54
N PHE A 38 -19.95 1.67 -0.61
CA PHE A 38 -18.71 1.91 0.13
C PHE A 38 -18.95 1.96 1.65
N ALA A 39 -20.03 2.62 2.07
CA ALA A 39 -20.42 2.74 3.48
C ALA A 39 -20.87 1.40 4.08
N GLU A 40 -21.73 0.66 3.37
CA GLU A 40 -22.25 -0.65 3.81
C GLU A 40 -21.11 -1.66 4.03
N ASN A 41 -20.14 -1.68 3.11
CA ASN A 41 -19.00 -2.58 3.19
C ASN A 41 -17.84 -2.02 4.04
N ARG A 42 -18.00 -0.81 4.60
CA ARG A 42 -16.99 -0.13 5.44
C ARG A 42 -15.63 -0.03 4.75
N GLY A 43 -15.60 0.29 3.46
CA GLY A 43 -14.37 0.49 2.69
C GLY A 43 -14.43 -0.05 1.26
N CYS A 44 -13.25 -0.20 0.65
CA CYS A 44 -13.10 -0.76 -0.70
C CYS A 44 -13.03 -2.29 -0.65
N ALA A 45 -13.55 -2.96 -1.69
CA ALA A 45 -13.54 -4.41 -1.79
C ALA A 45 -12.11 -4.93 -1.78
N ALA A 46 -11.80 -5.94 -0.95
CA ALA A 46 -10.45 -6.52 -0.88
C ALA A 46 -9.99 -7.12 -2.23
N THR A 47 -10.93 -7.55 -3.07
CA THR A 47 -10.69 -8.04 -4.43
C THR A 47 -10.26 -6.93 -5.38
N ALA A 48 -10.76 -5.69 -5.19
CA ALA A 48 -10.42 -4.53 -6.00
C ALA A 48 -9.26 -3.71 -5.41
N CYS A 49 -9.14 -3.68 -4.09
CA CYS A 49 -8.09 -2.98 -3.37
C CYS A 49 -7.02 -3.96 -2.91
N ARG A 50 -5.87 -3.97 -3.58
CA ARG A 50 -4.71 -4.78 -3.16
C ARG A 50 -4.06 -4.31 -1.84
N HIS A 51 -4.63 -3.31 -1.17
CA HIS A 51 -4.12 -2.83 0.09
C HIS A 51 -4.77 -3.61 1.26
N PRO A 52 -4.00 -4.37 2.06
CA PRO A 52 -4.55 -5.23 3.13
C PRO A 52 -5.30 -4.45 4.22
N GLN A 53 -5.15 -3.12 4.25
CA GLN A 53 -5.81 -2.23 5.20
C GLN A 53 -7.08 -1.56 4.66
N ALA A 54 -7.50 -1.81 3.41
CA ALA A 54 -8.62 -1.09 2.79
C ALA A 54 -9.95 -1.17 3.58
N SER A 55 -10.19 -2.29 4.27
CA SER A 55 -11.35 -2.51 5.15
C SER A 55 -11.22 -1.90 6.56
N LEU A 56 -10.03 -1.43 6.93
CA LEU A 56 -9.79 -0.73 8.20
C LEU A 56 -10.05 0.76 8.05
N TRP A 57 -9.74 1.34 6.89
CA TRP A 57 -9.88 2.78 6.65
C TRP A 57 -11.33 3.20 6.47
N GLY A 58 -12.20 2.36 5.90
CA GLY A 58 -13.63 2.67 5.83
C GLY A 58 -14.37 2.54 7.16
N ARG A 59 -13.70 2.12 8.25
CA ARG A 59 -14.21 2.21 9.63
C ARG A 59 -13.79 3.47 10.37
N ALA A 60 -12.67 4.08 9.98
CA ALA A 60 -12.06 5.19 10.72
C ALA A 60 -12.47 6.58 10.21
N LEU A 61 -13.13 6.62 9.06
CA LEU A 61 -13.45 7.84 8.35
C LEU A 61 -14.96 7.95 8.21
N ASP A 62 -15.61 8.58 9.19
CA ASP A 62 -16.96 9.11 9.00
C ASP A 62 -16.97 9.94 7.71
N HIS A 63 -17.94 9.67 6.83
CA HIS A 63 -18.05 10.35 5.53
C HIS A 63 -18.09 11.87 5.68
N GLU A 64 -18.63 12.36 6.78
CA GLU A 64 -18.68 13.78 7.15
C GLU A 64 -17.28 14.35 7.45
N ALA A 65 -16.43 13.58 8.14
CA ALA A 65 -15.06 13.97 8.46
C ALA A 65 -14.16 14.00 7.21
N VAL A 66 -14.33 13.06 6.28
CA VAL A 66 -13.59 13.05 5.00
C VAL A 66 -14.05 14.18 4.09
N GLY A 67 -15.37 14.41 3.98
CA GLY A 67 -15.91 15.54 3.23
C GLY A 67 -15.40 16.86 3.76
N ALA A 68 -15.38 17.04 5.09
CA ALA A 68 -14.83 18.23 5.73
C ALA A 68 -13.32 18.39 5.56
N LEU A 69 -12.54 17.30 5.57
CA LEU A 69 -11.10 17.34 5.28
C LEU A 69 -10.81 17.62 3.79
N ALA A 70 -11.52 16.97 2.87
CA ALA A 70 -11.32 17.12 1.43
C ALA A 70 -11.71 18.52 0.92
N ALA A 71 -12.68 19.17 1.59
CA ALA A 71 -13.05 20.56 1.32
C ALA A 71 -11.97 21.57 1.72
N GLN A 72 -10.97 21.18 2.52
CA GLN A 72 -9.87 22.04 2.91
C GLN A 72 -8.65 21.81 2.00
N PRO A 73 -8.23 22.82 1.20
CA PRO A 73 -7.00 22.74 0.42
C PRO A 73 -5.82 22.38 1.33
N GLY A 74 -5.06 21.35 0.96
CA GLY A 74 -3.86 20.92 1.70
C GLY A 74 -4.12 20.19 3.03
N ALA A 75 -5.37 19.86 3.39
CA ALA A 75 -5.61 19.03 4.58
C ALA A 75 -5.09 17.59 4.41
N LEU A 76 -5.15 17.04 3.19
CA LEU A 76 -4.58 15.72 2.88
C LEU A 76 -3.04 15.73 3.02
N GLU A 77 -2.38 16.81 2.57
CA GLU A 77 -0.93 17.00 2.74
C GLU A 77 -0.53 17.22 4.20
N ARG A 78 -1.34 17.96 4.98
CA ARG A 78 -1.11 18.10 6.43
C ARG A 78 -1.32 16.78 7.17
N ALA A 79 -2.33 16.00 6.82
CA ALA A 79 -2.57 14.67 7.38
C ALA A 79 -1.44 13.69 7.03
N ARG A 80 -0.94 13.73 5.78
CA ARG A 80 0.27 12.99 5.38
C ARG A 80 1.51 13.46 6.14
N ALA A 81 1.72 14.77 6.26
CA ALA A 81 2.85 15.33 6.98
C ALA A 81 2.80 15.02 8.48
N SER A 82 1.62 14.94 9.10
CA SER A 82 1.48 14.50 10.50
C SER A 82 1.67 12.99 10.66
N ALA A 83 1.21 12.19 9.71
CA ALA A 83 1.44 10.74 9.71
C ALA A 83 2.93 10.40 9.54
N LEU A 84 3.65 11.16 8.70
CA LEU A 84 5.09 11.02 8.51
C LEU A 84 5.90 11.72 9.61
N GLY A 85 5.37 12.78 10.23
CA GLY A 85 5.99 13.55 11.30
C GLY A 85 6.07 12.83 12.65
N GLY A 86 5.30 11.75 12.83
CA GLY A 86 5.37 10.90 14.03
C GLY A 86 6.76 10.30 14.29
N GLN A 87 7.54 10.06 13.22
CA GLN A 87 8.90 9.54 13.32
C GLN A 87 9.86 10.51 14.06
N GLY A 88 9.60 11.82 14.01
CA GLY A 88 10.42 12.82 14.68
C GLY A 88 10.23 12.87 16.20
N LEU A 89 9.02 12.58 16.69
CA LEU A 89 8.74 12.55 18.14
C LEU A 89 9.41 11.35 18.79
N PHE A 90 9.39 10.18 18.14
CA PHE A 90 10.04 8.99 18.66
C PHE A 90 11.57 9.14 18.74
N ALA A 91 12.21 9.64 17.67
CA ALA A 91 13.64 9.89 17.67
C ALA A 91 14.07 10.86 18.79
N ARG A 92 13.23 11.88 19.06
CA ARG A 92 13.42 12.80 20.19
C ARG A 92 13.29 12.13 21.55
N TRP A 93 12.33 11.22 21.73
CA TRP A 93 12.19 10.45 22.97
C TRP A 93 13.34 9.49 23.21
N VAL A 94 13.84 8.81 22.17
CA VAL A 94 15.03 7.94 22.29
C VAL A 94 16.27 8.76 22.64
N ALA A 95 16.48 9.92 22.00
CA ALA A 95 17.59 10.80 22.33
C ALA A 95 17.51 11.32 23.78
N ALA A 96 16.31 11.69 24.25
CA ALA A 96 16.08 12.12 25.63
C ALA A 96 16.34 10.99 26.63
N LEU A 97 15.89 9.77 26.34
CA LEU A 97 16.12 8.60 27.20
C LEU A 97 17.61 8.25 27.28
N GLY A 98 18.31 8.31 26.14
CA GLY A 98 19.76 8.11 26.08
C GLY A 98 20.55 9.13 26.91
N LEU A 99 20.18 10.42 26.82
CA LEU A 99 20.77 11.48 27.64
C LEU A 99 20.52 11.28 29.14
N ALA A 100 19.31 10.88 29.53
CA ALA A 100 18.97 10.60 30.93
C ALA A 100 19.77 9.42 31.49
N LEU A 101 19.86 8.31 30.73
CA LEU A 101 20.66 7.13 31.12
C LEU A 101 22.16 7.47 31.21
N GLY A 102 22.70 8.22 30.25
CA GLY A 102 24.09 8.67 30.27
C GLY A 102 24.40 9.55 31.48
N GLY A 103 23.50 10.48 31.83
CA GLY A 103 23.61 11.31 33.02
C GLY A 103 23.57 10.50 34.34
N ALA A 104 22.68 9.51 34.42
CA ALA A 104 22.60 8.63 35.59
C ALA A 104 23.87 7.80 35.79
N LEU A 105 24.44 7.23 34.73
CA LEU A 105 25.70 6.49 34.79
C LEU A 105 26.87 7.37 35.21
N LEU A 106 26.96 8.60 34.69
CA LEU A 106 27.98 9.57 35.09
C LEU A 106 27.87 9.91 36.58
N PHE A 107 26.64 10.12 37.08
CA PHE A 107 26.41 10.39 38.50
C PHE A 107 26.84 9.23 39.38
N VAL A 108 26.53 7.98 39.00
CA VAL A 108 26.96 6.78 39.74
C VAL A 108 28.48 6.64 39.73
N ALA A 109 29.16 6.95 38.62
CA ALA A 109 30.62 6.93 38.55
C ALA A 109 31.24 7.96 39.52
N ILE A 110 30.70 9.18 39.55
CA ILE A 110 31.14 10.24 40.49
C ILE A 110 30.88 9.80 41.94
N ALA A 111 29.69 9.28 42.24
CA ALA A 111 29.34 8.80 43.57
C ALA A 111 30.22 7.62 44.01
N SER A 112 30.59 6.72 43.09
CA SER A 112 31.47 5.59 43.35
C SER A 112 32.91 6.01 43.61
N ALA A 113 33.40 7.05 42.94
CA ALA A 113 34.72 7.62 43.23
C ALA A 113 34.79 8.23 44.64
N LEU A 114 33.64 8.57 45.23
CA LEU A 114 33.51 9.16 46.56
C LEU A 114 33.14 8.15 47.66
N SER A 115 32.82 6.89 47.33
CA SER A 115 32.33 5.90 48.31
C SER A 115 33.41 4.88 48.70
N GLU A 116 33.38 4.42 49.95
CA GLU A 116 34.26 3.36 50.46
C GLU A 116 33.89 1.94 49.96
N ARG A 117 32.75 1.76 49.27
CA ARG A 117 32.27 0.45 48.78
C ARG A 117 31.89 0.49 47.30
N PRO A 118 32.87 0.53 46.38
CA PRO A 118 32.62 0.72 44.95
C PRO A 118 31.87 -0.44 44.28
N GLN A 119 31.94 -1.66 44.84
CA GLN A 119 31.32 -2.84 44.24
C GLN A 119 29.78 -2.76 44.17
N ILE A 120 29.12 -2.25 45.22
CA ILE A 120 27.64 -2.14 45.24
C ILE A 120 27.16 -1.15 44.18
N LEU A 121 27.90 -0.07 43.97
CA LEU A 121 27.58 0.94 42.96
C LEU A 121 27.83 0.43 41.54
N LEU A 122 28.88 -0.37 41.34
CA LEU A 122 29.15 -1.02 40.06
C LEU A 122 28.07 -2.04 39.70
N ASP A 123 27.64 -2.88 40.65
CA ASP A 123 26.57 -3.86 40.43
C ASP A 123 25.24 -3.18 40.11
N ALA A 124 24.90 -2.09 40.82
CA ALA A 124 23.71 -1.30 40.55
C ALA A 124 23.76 -0.62 39.17
N ALA A 125 24.92 -0.10 38.77
CA ALA A 125 25.12 0.50 37.44
C ALA A 125 24.93 -0.53 36.32
N LEU A 126 25.52 -1.71 36.46
CA LEU A 126 25.38 -2.81 35.50
C LEU A 126 23.92 -3.28 35.37
N ALA A 127 23.23 -3.48 36.50
CA ALA A 127 21.82 -3.84 36.49
C ALA A 127 20.96 -2.78 35.79
N GLY A 128 21.20 -1.50 36.09
CA GLY A 128 20.51 -0.38 35.43
C GLY A 128 20.75 -0.34 33.91
N ALA A 129 21.99 -0.55 33.47
CA ALA A 129 22.34 -0.60 32.05
C ALA A 129 21.65 -1.77 31.32
N CYS A 130 21.59 -2.97 31.94
CA CYS A 130 20.91 -4.12 31.36
C CYS A 130 19.40 -3.88 31.19
N VAL A 131 18.73 -3.29 32.19
CA VAL A 131 17.31 -2.93 32.10
C VAL A 131 17.07 -1.88 31.02
N GLY A 132 17.91 -0.85 30.93
CA GLY A 132 17.82 0.19 29.90
C GLY A 132 17.97 -0.34 28.48
N LEU A 133 18.92 -1.25 28.26
CA LEU A 133 19.12 -1.91 26.96
C LEU A 133 17.94 -2.82 26.60
N GLY A 134 17.43 -3.60 27.56
CA GLY A 134 16.28 -4.47 27.36
C GLY A 134 15.02 -3.70 26.97
N LEU A 135 14.73 -2.59 27.67
CA LEU A 135 13.59 -1.74 27.36
C LEU A 135 13.74 -1.06 26.00
N SER A 136 14.94 -0.57 25.67
CA SER A 136 15.22 0.04 24.36
C SER A 136 15.03 -0.96 23.21
N ALA A 137 15.53 -2.20 23.36
CA ALA A 137 15.35 -3.26 22.37
C ALA A 137 13.87 -3.65 22.21
N PHE A 138 13.12 -3.72 23.32
CA PHE A 138 11.67 -3.99 23.28
C PHE A 138 10.92 -2.89 22.52
N LEU A 139 11.18 -1.63 22.83
CA LEU A 139 10.55 -0.49 22.15
C LEU A 139 10.92 -0.43 20.66
N PHE A 140 12.19 -0.66 20.34
CA PHE A 140 12.66 -0.70 18.95
C PHE A 140 11.98 -1.84 18.17
N ARG A 141 11.81 -3.01 18.78
CA ARG A 141 11.11 -4.14 18.14
C ARG A 141 9.63 -3.81 17.92
N ARG A 142 8.95 -3.29 18.95
CA ARG A 142 7.55 -2.84 18.87
C ARG A 142 7.35 -1.86 17.73
N GLN A 143 8.28 -0.92 17.61
CA GLN A 143 8.27 0.03 16.53
C GLN A 143 8.61 -0.65 15.20
N ALA A 144 9.59 -1.54 15.11
CA ALA A 144 9.89 -2.25 13.86
C ALA A 144 8.70 -3.11 13.38
N GLU A 145 7.81 -3.52 14.29
CA GLU A 145 6.53 -4.17 13.98
C GLU A 145 5.46 -3.17 13.50
N GLU A 146 5.46 -1.93 13.99
CA GLU A 146 4.56 -0.83 13.58
C GLU A 146 5.04 -0.11 12.29
N ASP A 147 6.35 0.10 12.16
CA ASP A 147 7.10 0.65 11.03
C ASP A 147 7.50 -0.44 10.01
N LEU A 148 7.14 -1.71 10.26
CA LEU A 148 7.31 -2.79 9.30
C LEU A 148 6.63 -2.30 8.02
N PRO A 149 7.42 -1.95 7.00
CA PRO A 149 7.01 -0.88 6.13
C PRO A 149 5.73 -1.31 5.43
N LEU A 150 4.73 -0.43 5.45
CA LEU A 150 4.00 -0.14 4.23
C LEU A 150 5.09 0.09 3.18
N ARG A 151 5.57 -1.01 2.56
CA ARG A 151 6.66 -1.00 1.59
C ARG A 151 6.34 0.16 0.69
N ALA A 152 7.22 1.16 0.68
CA ALA A 152 7.13 2.25 -0.27
C ALA A 152 6.77 1.59 -1.61
N PRO A 153 5.64 1.97 -2.23
CA PRO A 153 5.21 1.30 -3.44
C PRO A 153 6.42 1.27 -4.36
N ARG A 154 6.81 0.06 -4.77
CA ARG A 154 7.89 -0.14 -5.76
C ARG A 154 7.67 0.90 -6.85
N GLU A 155 8.74 1.53 -7.32
CA GLU A 155 8.70 2.47 -8.45
C GLU A 155 7.61 2.05 -9.44
N PRO A 156 6.73 2.97 -9.86
CA PRO A 156 5.47 2.62 -10.51
C PRO A 156 5.70 1.67 -11.69
N GLU A 157 5.56 0.38 -11.42
CA GLU A 157 5.64 -0.66 -12.44
C GLU A 157 4.45 -0.42 -13.35
N LEU A 158 4.74 -0.03 -14.60
CA LEU A 158 3.76 -0.01 -15.66
C LEU A 158 3.18 -1.43 -15.77
N HIS A 159 1.89 -1.57 -15.50
CA HIS A 159 1.15 -2.81 -15.61
C HIS A 159 0.20 -2.68 -16.80
N PHE A 160 0.27 -3.63 -17.72
CA PHE A 160 -0.74 -3.75 -18.76
C PHE A 160 -2.01 -4.31 -18.12
N ASP A 161 -3.10 -3.55 -18.14
CA ASP A 161 -4.41 -4.03 -17.73
C ASP A 161 -5.04 -4.76 -18.92
N PRO A 162 -5.16 -6.11 -18.87
CA PRO A 162 -5.68 -6.87 -20.00
C PRO A 162 -7.19 -6.70 -20.17
N ILE A 163 -7.92 -6.24 -19.15
CA ILE A 163 -9.37 -6.01 -19.26
C ILE A 163 -9.63 -4.80 -20.14
N PHE A 164 -8.84 -3.74 -19.98
CA PHE A 164 -9.00 -2.49 -20.74
C PHE A 164 -8.07 -2.38 -21.95
N GLY A 165 -7.10 -3.28 -22.11
CA GLY A 165 -6.12 -3.22 -23.19
C GLY A 165 -5.18 -2.02 -23.10
N THR A 166 -5.02 -1.44 -21.90
CA THR A 166 -4.25 -0.21 -21.68
C THR A 166 -3.12 -0.41 -20.69
N TRP A 167 -1.97 0.22 -20.97
CA TRP A 167 -0.89 0.33 -19.99
C TRP A 167 -1.29 1.35 -18.92
N THR A 168 -1.46 0.88 -17.69
CA THR A 168 -1.67 1.74 -16.53
C THR A 168 -0.38 1.84 -15.74
N ARG A 169 -0.02 3.04 -15.28
CA ARG A 169 0.95 3.13 -14.19
C ARG A 169 0.23 2.68 -12.93
N ARG A 170 0.88 1.81 -12.14
CA ARG A 170 0.53 1.64 -10.72
C ARG A 170 0.72 2.98 -10.01
N PHE A 171 -0.26 3.87 -10.11
CA PHE A 171 -0.17 5.21 -9.56
C PHE A 171 -0.38 5.16 -8.05
N LEU A 172 0.43 5.94 -7.33
CA LEU A 172 0.04 6.41 -6.00
C LEU A 172 -1.32 7.13 -6.12
N PRO A 173 -2.26 6.88 -5.20
CA PRO A 173 -3.56 7.54 -5.21
C PRO A 173 -3.40 9.07 -5.09
N GLY A 174 -4.02 9.82 -6.02
CA GLY A 174 -4.15 11.28 -5.96
C GLY A 174 -3.72 12.09 -7.19
N LEU A 175 -3.22 11.48 -8.27
CA LEU A 175 -2.93 12.20 -9.53
C LEU A 175 -4.08 12.01 -10.53
N PRO A 176 -4.58 13.08 -11.17
CA PRO A 176 -5.65 12.97 -12.15
C PRO A 176 -5.17 12.15 -13.37
N PRO A 177 -6.03 11.30 -13.96
CA PRO A 177 -5.69 10.48 -15.13
C PRO A 177 -5.47 11.30 -16.42
N SER A 178 -5.48 12.63 -16.34
CA SER A 178 -5.40 13.52 -17.50
C SER A 178 -3.96 13.82 -17.90
N GLY A 179 -3.33 12.84 -18.54
CA GLY A 179 -2.20 13.02 -19.44
C GLY A 179 -2.28 11.93 -20.52
N PRO A 180 -2.04 12.23 -21.81
CA PRO A 180 -2.19 11.25 -22.88
C PRO A 180 -1.23 10.08 -22.61
N GLY A 181 -1.79 8.93 -22.22
CA GLY A 181 -1.03 7.69 -22.01
C GLY A 181 -0.18 7.34 -23.24
N ASP A 182 -0.61 7.78 -24.42
CA ASP A 182 0.08 7.62 -25.71
C ASP A 182 1.40 8.37 -25.82
N GLU A 183 1.56 9.52 -25.16
CA GLU A 183 2.80 10.31 -25.22
C GLU A 183 3.86 9.71 -24.29
N LEU A 184 3.43 9.22 -23.14
CA LEU A 184 4.28 8.48 -22.23
C LEU A 184 4.64 7.08 -22.77
N ALA A 185 3.67 6.35 -23.34
CA ALA A 185 3.92 5.07 -24.01
C ALA A 185 4.95 5.23 -25.15
N ARG A 186 4.91 6.35 -25.88
CA ARG A 186 5.94 6.73 -26.87
C ARG A 186 7.28 7.08 -26.21
N SER A 187 7.31 7.80 -25.09
CA SER A 187 8.55 8.26 -24.46
C SER A 187 9.35 7.14 -23.77
N VAL A 188 8.70 6.05 -23.31
CA VAL A 188 9.43 4.90 -22.71
C VAL A 188 9.98 3.94 -23.76
N GLY A 189 9.81 4.21 -25.06
CA GLY A 189 10.43 3.45 -26.14
C GLY A 189 10.16 1.94 -26.07
N ARG A 190 8.93 1.52 -25.72
CA ARG A 190 8.59 0.09 -25.65
C ARG A 190 7.36 -0.30 -26.46
N ALA A 191 7.56 -1.47 -27.06
CA ALA A 191 6.73 -2.25 -27.93
C ALA A 191 5.24 -2.16 -27.63
N ALA A 192 4.45 -2.11 -28.70
CA ALA A 192 3.06 -2.56 -28.70
C ALA A 192 2.92 -3.81 -27.81
N PRO A 193 1.78 -4.01 -27.11
CA PRO A 193 1.52 -5.24 -26.37
C PRO A 193 1.95 -6.40 -27.26
N PRO A 194 2.79 -7.33 -26.75
CA PRO A 194 3.42 -8.32 -27.60
C PRO A 194 2.33 -9.05 -28.36
N ASN A 195 2.25 -8.76 -29.66
CA ASN A 195 1.26 -9.33 -30.56
C ASN A 195 1.78 -10.72 -30.92
N HIS A 196 1.94 -11.57 -29.90
CA HIS A 196 2.24 -12.97 -30.11
C HIS A 196 0.95 -13.57 -30.64
N PRO A 197 0.98 -14.20 -31.83
CA PRO A 197 -0.16 -14.98 -32.28
C PRO A 197 -0.48 -15.97 -31.17
N LEU A 198 -1.76 -16.02 -30.77
CA LEU A 198 -2.20 -16.95 -29.74
C LEU A 198 -1.84 -18.38 -30.20
N PRO A 199 -1.33 -19.23 -29.29
CA PRO A 199 -1.05 -20.61 -29.64
C PRO A 199 -2.34 -21.26 -30.17
N GLY A 200 -2.24 -21.99 -31.28
CA GLY A 200 -3.37 -22.78 -31.78
C GLY A 200 -3.78 -23.87 -30.76
N GLY A 201 -5.05 -24.28 -30.82
CA GLY A 201 -5.64 -25.27 -29.91
C GLY A 201 -6.43 -24.65 -28.76
N GLU A 202 -7.01 -25.50 -27.93
CA GLU A 202 -7.80 -25.08 -26.77
C GLU A 202 -6.89 -24.41 -25.72
N GLY A 203 -7.27 -23.20 -25.30
CA GLY A 203 -6.61 -22.50 -24.20
C GLY A 203 -6.87 -23.17 -22.85
N PRO A 204 -6.16 -22.78 -21.78
CA PRO A 204 -6.39 -23.33 -20.46
C PRO A 204 -7.79 -22.93 -19.94
N THR A 205 -8.48 -23.88 -19.31
CA THR A 205 -9.79 -23.64 -18.64
C THR A 205 -9.65 -23.04 -17.24
N ALA A 206 -8.41 -22.90 -16.74
CA ALA A 206 -8.12 -22.25 -15.47
C ALA A 206 -6.75 -21.55 -15.51
N CYS A 207 -6.62 -20.44 -14.79
CA CYS A 207 -5.36 -19.72 -14.70
C CYS A 207 -4.32 -20.49 -13.89
N PRO A 208 -3.09 -20.71 -14.40
CA PRO A 208 -2.03 -21.41 -13.67
C PRO A 208 -1.53 -20.64 -12.43
N ASP A 209 -1.75 -19.33 -12.35
CA ASP A 209 -1.27 -18.48 -11.26
C ASP A 209 -2.30 -18.29 -10.13
N CYS A 210 -3.60 -18.21 -10.45
CA CYS A 210 -4.65 -17.95 -9.45
C CYS A 210 -5.73 -19.03 -9.38
N SER A 211 -5.64 -20.08 -10.21
CA SER A 211 -6.63 -21.17 -10.32
C SER A 211 -8.05 -20.72 -10.66
N GLY A 212 -8.25 -19.45 -11.00
CA GLY A 212 -9.55 -18.93 -11.43
C GLY A 212 -9.98 -19.60 -12.72
N SER A 213 -11.24 -20.06 -12.76
CA SER A 213 -11.84 -20.64 -13.96
C SER A 213 -11.85 -19.60 -15.07
N LEU A 214 -11.43 -20.02 -16.25
CA LEU A 214 -11.46 -19.25 -17.47
C LEU A 214 -12.59 -19.84 -18.31
N GLU A 215 -13.57 -19.02 -18.66
CA GLU A 215 -14.65 -19.36 -19.58
C GLU A 215 -14.40 -18.69 -20.95
N PRO A 216 -13.42 -19.14 -21.74
CA PRO A 216 -13.17 -18.50 -23.02
C PRO A 216 -14.18 -18.99 -24.07
N GLU A 217 -15.10 -18.11 -24.49
CA GLU A 217 -15.66 -18.19 -25.84
C GLU A 217 -14.58 -17.90 -26.90
N GLU A 218 -13.52 -17.16 -26.51
CA GLU A 218 -12.35 -16.84 -27.34
C GLU A 218 -11.02 -17.02 -26.57
N PRO A 219 -9.93 -17.46 -27.22
CA PRO A 219 -8.65 -17.67 -26.57
C PRO A 219 -8.06 -16.36 -26.03
N LEU A 220 -7.68 -16.34 -24.76
CA LEU A 220 -7.16 -15.16 -24.06
C LEU A 220 -5.64 -15.25 -23.84
N ALA A 221 -4.88 -14.21 -24.16
CA ALA A 221 -3.44 -14.18 -23.83
C ALA A 221 -3.17 -14.01 -22.32
N PHE A 222 -4.14 -13.47 -21.57
CA PHE A 222 -4.01 -13.11 -20.16
C PHE A 222 -5.24 -13.53 -19.35
N CYS A 223 -5.04 -13.84 -18.07
CA CYS A 223 -6.12 -14.16 -17.14
C CYS A 223 -6.89 -12.90 -16.73
N TYR A 224 -8.22 -12.89 -16.89
CA TYR A 224 -9.07 -11.77 -16.48
C TYR A 224 -9.26 -11.64 -14.96
N HIS A 225 -8.89 -12.66 -14.17
CA HIS A 225 -8.95 -12.59 -12.70
C HIS A 225 -7.72 -11.95 -12.08
N CYS A 226 -6.52 -12.25 -12.58
CA CYS A 226 -5.26 -11.86 -11.93
C CYS A 226 -4.29 -11.08 -12.82
N GLY A 227 -4.54 -11.02 -14.13
CA GLY A 227 -3.65 -10.40 -15.12
C GLY A 227 -2.42 -11.23 -15.50
N GLY A 228 -2.30 -12.46 -15.02
CA GLY A 228 -1.18 -13.35 -15.35
C GLY A 228 -1.20 -13.78 -16.83
N SER A 229 -0.03 -13.80 -17.47
CA SER A 229 0.10 -14.31 -18.85
C SER A 229 -0.29 -15.79 -18.88
N LEU A 230 -1.17 -16.15 -19.81
CA LEU A 230 -1.56 -17.54 -20.10
C LEU A 230 -0.63 -18.18 -21.14
N VAL A 231 0.24 -17.40 -21.77
CA VAL A 231 1.21 -17.85 -22.76
C VAL A 231 2.63 -17.77 -22.18
N ASP A 232 3.42 -18.82 -22.37
CA ASP A 232 4.82 -18.89 -21.95
C ASP A 232 5.73 -18.07 -22.91
N PRO A 233 7.00 -17.80 -22.54
CA PRO A 233 7.93 -17.08 -23.43
C PRO A 233 8.22 -17.79 -24.76
N GLN A 234 7.85 -19.07 -24.91
CA GLN A 234 7.98 -19.84 -26.13
C GLN A 234 6.71 -19.79 -27.00
N GLY A 235 5.68 -19.02 -26.60
CA GLY A 235 4.44 -18.89 -27.35
C GLY A 235 3.51 -20.09 -27.20
N ARG A 236 3.57 -20.83 -26.09
CA ARG A 236 2.68 -21.97 -25.80
C ARG A 236 1.76 -21.67 -24.62
N TRP A 237 0.60 -22.30 -24.58
CA TRP A 237 -0.28 -22.25 -23.41
C TRP A 237 0.44 -22.77 -22.16
N ARG A 238 0.47 -21.95 -21.11
CA ARG A 238 0.96 -22.36 -19.79
C ARG A 238 -0.01 -23.38 -19.22
N LYS A 239 0.53 -24.50 -18.76
CA LYS A 239 -0.25 -25.58 -18.13
C LYS A 239 -0.43 -25.29 -16.64
N VAL A 240 -1.60 -25.63 -16.11
CA VAL A 240 -1.81 -25.72 -14.67
C VAL A 240 -0.95 -26.89 -14.18
N VAL A 241 -0.03 -26.62 -13.26
CA VAL A 241 0.72 -27.68 -12.58
C VAL A 241 -0.22 -28.25 -11.52
N ALA A 242 -0.67 -29.49 -11.74
CA ALA A 242 -1.51 -30.22 -10.79
C ALA A 242 -0.76 -30.58 -9.52
#